data_AF-A0A099S5Y3-F1
#
_entry.id   AF-A0A099S5Y3-F1
#
_cell.length_a   1.000
_cell.length_b   1.000
_cell.length_c   1.000
_cell.angle_alpha   90.00
_cell.angle_beta   90.00
_cell.angle_gamma   90.00
#
_symmetry.space_group_name_H-M   'P 1'
#
loop_
_entity.id
_entity.type
_entity.pdbx_description
1 polymer ?
#
loop_
_entity_poly.entity_id
_entity_poly.type
_entity_poly.pdbx_seq_one_letter_code
_entity_poly.pdbx_strand_id
1 'polypeptide(L)'
;MDRPELYSKVRRYIAYVSPYGITQLQFKNPYVIAWWSLAFPGLGHIMICKYLRGYFLFCWEITINYYAHINLALLYSFTGQFQMAKDILNIQWVLLYIPTYLFTVWDSYRSTVTLNQQYILGAREDAQVKSFNISLFDINFLDQRIPWHSAMWSVFMPGLGQALNRLPSAFFITIWSIFIIIQSELLPAIHYTLLGQFNSARAVIDPQWFLNLPSIYFYSIYDAYAKTVYLNKLFDWEQAKYLKNNYQSKEFLMPFCKGDERGKNMYIVSTFDHSTYLELAITAIQMKGVPKENILGVSMDKRDEERKLFDSIHSSDGLSLFDLPIILATLLCLFGSIYGFLLTWGPILWGIIGIILGFTAGLIIRLIITKDIAGRQKKQRSPEVVLIIQCEEHQLEVVKDLLWQNHALGVRKLILN
;
A
#
# COMPACT_ATOMS: atom_id res chain seq x y z
N MET A 1 -22.03 15.10 7.97
CA MET A 1 -20.80 14.64 8.65
C MET A 1 -21.27 13.71 9.76
N ASP A 2 -21.44 12.42 9.48
CA ASP A 2 -21.80 11.46 10.52
C ASP A 2 -20.54 11.14 11.33
N ARG A 3 -20.36 11.92 12.40
CA ARG A 3 -19.42 11.57 13.47
C ARG A 3 -19.87 10.22 14.05
N PRO A 4 -18.94 9.37 14.50
CA PRO A 4 -19.31 8.16 15.25
C PRO A 4 -20.23 8.57 16.42
N GLU A 5 -21.29 7.78 16.61
CA GLU A 5 -22.35 8.04 17.58
C GLU A 5 -21.79 8.40 18.96
N LEU A 6 -22.41 9.39 19.61
CA LEU A 6 -21.98 9.97 20.90
C LEU A 6 -21.88 8.95 22.06
N TYR A 7 -22.34 7.71 21.86
CA TYR A 7 -22.39 6.63 22.85
C TYR A 7 -21.48 5.43 22.54
N SER A 8 -20.55 5.56 21.61
CA SER A 8 -19.45 4.58 21.46
C SER A 8 -18.47 4.71 22.63
N LYS A 9 -18.29 3.64 23.42
CA LYS A 9 -17.26 3.55 24.49
C LYS A 9 -15.82 3.59 23.93
N VAL A 10 -15.64 3.62 22.61
CA VAL A 10 -14.35 3.51 21.95
C VAL A 10 -13.74 4.89 21.71
N ARG A 11 -12.51 5.09 22.18
CA ARG A 11 -11.80 6.38 22.11
C ARG A 11 -11.05 6.55 20.80
N ARG A 12 -10.56 5.46 20.19
CA ARG A 12 -9.69 5.49 19.00
C ARG A 12 -10.25 4.62 17.88
N TYR A 13 -10.28 5.19 16.67
CA TYR A 13 -10.68 4.50 15.45
C TYR A 13 -9.46 4.29 14.56
N ILE A 14 -9.33 3.10 13.98
CA ILE A 14 -8.21 2.78 13.07
C ILE A 14 -8.50 3.23 11.65
N ALA A 15 -9.75 3.16 11.20
CA ALA A 15 -10.10 3.51 9.84
C ALA A 15 -11.40 4.32 9.77
N TYR A 16 -11.47 5.15 8.74
CA TYR A 16 -12.63 5.95 8.38
C TYR A 16 -12.81 5.94 6.87
N VAL A 17 -13.95 5.40 6.43
CA VAL A 17 -14.38 5.42 5.03
C VAL A 17 -15.13 6.72 4.79
N SER A 18 -14.52 7.60 4.01
CA SER A 18 -15.06 8.92 3.67
C SER A 18 -15.57 8.95 2.23
N PRO A 19 -16.37 9.98 1.85
CA PRO A 19 -16.75 10.24 0.46
C PRO A 19 -15.58 10.38 -0.52
N TYR A 20 -14.36 10.64 -0.03
CA TYR A 20 -13.18 10.92 -0.86
C TYR A 20 -12.13 9.81 -0.81
N GLY A 21 -12.50 8.64 -0.27
CA GLY A 21 -11.59 7.52 -0.06
C GLY A 21 -11.42 7.13 1.40
N ILE A 22 -10.53 6.15 1.62
CA ILE A 22 -10.34 5.51 2.92
C ILE A 22 -9.12 6.14 3.62
N THR A 23 -9.32 6.59 4.86
CA THR A 23 -8.23 7.04 5.73
C THR A 23 -8.03 6.02 6.83
N GLN A 24 -6.80 5.57 7.04
CA GLN A 24 -6.51 4.60 8.10
C GLN A 24 -5.17 4.86 8.78
N LEU A 25 -5.11 4.46 10.06
CA LEU A 25 -3.91 4.32 10.86
C LEU A 25 -3.28 2.96 10.54
N GLN A 26 -1.97 2.95 10.36
CA GLN A 26 -1.21 1.75 10.05
C GLN A 26 0.12 1.84 10.76
N PHE A 27 0.63 0.69 11.16
CA PHE A 27 2.03 0.59 11.58
C PHE A 27 2.96 0.73 10.37
N LYS A 28 3.88 1.68 10.42
CA LYS A 28 4.84 1.97 9.34
C LYS A 28 6.26 2.10 9.89
N ASN A 29 7.26 1.72 9.09
CA ASN A 29 8.65 1.96 9.44
C ASN A 29 8.96 3.47 9.37
N PRO A 30 9.30 4.14 10.49
CA PRO A 30 9.58 5.57 10.51
C PRO A 30 10.72 6.00 9.59
N TYR A 31 11.73 5.15 9.39
CA TYR A 31 12.87 5.45 8.52
C TYR A 31 12.49 5.50 7.05
N VAL A 32 11.58 4.62 6.61
CA VAL A 32 11.07 4.62 5.23
C VAL A 32 10.28 5.90 4.97
N ILE A 33 9.47 6.35 5.94
CA ILE A 33 8.72 7.61 5.81
C ILE A 33 9.67 8.81 5.78
N ALA A 34 10.69 8.83 6.64
CA ALA A 34 11.71 9.87 6.64
C ALA A 34 12.48 9.92 5.31
N TRP A 35 12.81 8.76 4.74
CA TRP A 35 13.42 8.66 3.42
C TRP A 35 12.56 9.32 2.34
N TRP A 36 11.24 9.06 2.32
CA TRP A 36 10.38 9.68 1.31
C TRP A 36 10.28 11.20 1.47
N SER A 37 10.34 11.73 2.69
CA SER A 37 10.47 13.18 2.93
C SER A 37 11.82 13.74 2.51
N LEU A 38 12.89 12.94 2.58
CA LEU A 38 14.23 13.30 2.10
C LEU A 38 14.25 13.29 0.57
N ALA A 39 13.66 12.28 -0.07
CA ALA A 39 13.60 12.18 -1.52
C ALA A 39 12.80 13.32 -2.15
N PHE A 40 11.73 13.77 -1.47
CA PHE A 40 10.95 14.93 -1.85
C PHE A 40 10.07 15.40 -0.67
N PRO A 41 10.30 16.60 -0.11
CA PRO A 41 9.50 17.11 0.99
C PRO A 41 7.99 17.07 0.72
N GLY A 42 7.24 16.58 1.70
CA GLY A 42 5.79 16.39 1.64
C GLY A 42 5.35 14.96 1.33
N LEU A 43 6.14 14.17 0.59
CA LEU A 43 5.78 12.79 0.25
C LEU A 43 5.61 11.89 1.48
N GLY A 44 6.52 11.98 2.46
CA GLY A 44 6.41 11.23 3.71
C GLY A 44 5.14 11.59 4.50
N HIS A 45 4.74 12.87 4.52
CA HIS A 45 3.49 13.31 5.16
C HIS A 45 2.24 12.77 4.46
N ILE A 46 2.24 12.70 3.13
CA ILE A 46 1.13 12.11 2.36
C ILE A 46 0.99 10.61 2.69
N MET A 47 2.11 9.90 2.88
CA MET A 47 2.08 8.46 3.20
C MET A 47 1.50 8.12 4.58
N ILE A 48 1.65 9.04 5.53
CA ILE A 48 1.07 8.91 6.88
C ILE A 48 -0.31 9.57 6.97
N CYS A 49 -0.97 9.79 5.82
CA CYS A 49 -2.30 10.37 5.71
C CYS A 49 -2.43 11.82 6.26
N LYS A 50 -1.32 12.55 6.41
CA LYS A 50 -1.31 13.99 6.76
C LYS A 50 -1.32 14.86 5.50
N TYR A 51 -2.36 14.68 4.68
CA TYR A 51 -2.43 15.21 3.31
C TYR A 51 -2.23 16.71 3.18
N LEU A 52 -2.93 17.54 3.98
CA LEU A 52 -2.80 19.00 3.87
C LEU A 52 -1.35 19.48 4.09
N ARG A 53 -0.68 18.92 5.10
CA ARG A 53 0.74 19.22 5.36
C ARG A 53 1.62 18.71 4.22
N GLY A 54 1.34 17.49 3.74
CA GLY A 54 2.09 16.90 2.65
C GLY A 54 1.98 17.67 1.34
N TYR A 55 0.77 18.07 0.94
CA TYR A 55 0.54 18.87 -0.28
C TYR A 55 1.18 20.24 -0.16
N PHE A 56 1.07 20.90 0.99
CA PHE A 56 1.73 22.17 1.23
C PHE A 56 3.25 22.06 1.08
N LEU A 57 3.87 21.07 1.74
CA LEU A 57 5.32 20.85 1.67
C LEU A 57 5.79 20.44 0.27
N PHE A 58 4.98 19.69 -0.48
CA PHE A 58 5.26 19.30 -1.86
C PHE A 58 5.27 20.53 -2.79
N CYS A 59 4.26 21.40 -2.71
CA CYS A 59 4.23 22.64 -3.49
C CYS A 59 5.38 23.58 -3.08
N TRP A 60 5.68 23.63 -1.78
CA TRP A 60 6.81 24.40 -1.25
C TRP A 60 8.14 23.87 -1.82
N GLU A 61 8.36 22.57 -1.85
CA GLU A 61 9.57 21.96 -2.43
C GLU A 61 9.78 22.43 -3.87
N ILE A 62 8.75 22.28 -4.71
CA ILE A 62 8.84 22.68 -6.12
C ILE A 62 9.21 24.16 -6.24
N THR A 63 8.56 25.01 -5.46
CA THR A 63 8.77 26.46 -5.52
C THR A 63 10.19 26.83 -5.10
N ILE A 64 10.63 26.36 -3.94
CA ILE A 64 11.94 26.74 -3.41
C ILE A 64 13.06 26.10 -4.23
N ASN A 65 12.93 24.83 -4.62
CA ASN A 65 13.93 24.14 -5.45
C ASN A 65 14.13 24.86 -6.78
N TYR A 66 13.04 25.30 -7.42
CA TYR A 66 13.08 26.07 -8.66
C TYR A 66 13.83 27.41 -8.50
N TYR A 67 13.47 28.24 -7.52
CA TYR A 67 14.12 29.54 -7.32
C TYR A 67 15.55 29.46 -6.75
N ALA A 68 15.87 28.37 -6.03
CA ALA A 68 17.21 28.11 -5.52
C ALA A 68 18.14 27.44 -6.54
N HIS A 69 17.61 26.90 -7.65
CA HIS A 69 18.34 26.08 -8.62
C HIS A 69 19.01 24.83 -8.00
N ILE A 70 18.36 24.20 -7.02
CA ILE A 70 18.95 23.10 -6.24
C ILE A 70 19.26 21.90 -7.14
N ASN A 71 18.31 21.49 -7.98
CA ASN A 71 18.50 20.33 -8.86
C ASN A 71 19.64 20.55 -9.87
N LEU A 72 19.75 21.75 -10.44
CA LEU A 72 20.83 22.10 -11.35
C LEU A 72 22.19 22.17 -10.63
N ALA A 73 22.22 22.73 -9.42
CA ALA A 73 23.43 22.72 -8.60
C ALA A 73 23.84 21.30 -8.19
N LEU A 74 22.87 20.42 -7.96
CA LEU A 74 23.09 19.00 -7.69
C LEU A 74 23.70 18.30 -8.90
N LEU A 75 23.18 18.55 -10.11
CA LEU A 75 23.78 18.07 -11.36
C LEU A 75 25.24 18.52 -11.49
N TYR A 76 25.52 19.82 -11.35
CA TYR A 76 26.88 20.34 -11.47
C TYR A 76 27.83 19.81 -10.38
N SER A 77 27.34 19.67 -9.15
CA SER A 77 28.15 19.15 -8.04
C SER A 77 28.56 17.70 -8.28
N PHE A 78 27.63 16.84 -8.70
CA PHE A 78 27.92 15.42 -8.94
C PHE A 78 28.67 15.15 -10.24
N THR A 79 28.70 16.11 -11.17
CA THR A 79 29.53 16.08 -12.39
C THR A 79 30.90 16.73 -12.21
N GLY A 80 31.23 17.21 -11.00
CA GLY A 80 32.53 17.81 -10.66
C GLY A 80 32.67 19.30 -11.02
N GLN A 81 31.62 19.93 -11.52
CA GLN A 81 31.58 21.34 -11.92
C GLN A 81 31.21 22.25 -10.73
N PHE A 82 31.98 22.16 -9.65
CA PHE A 82 31.66 22.83 -8.38
C PHE A 82 31.55 24.36 -8.49
N GLN A 83 32.31 24.99 -9.39
CA GLN A 83 32.22 26.44 -9.58
C GLN A 83 30.87 26.84 -10.17
N MET A 84 30.43 26.15 -11.23
CA MET A 84 29.10 26.38 -11.82
C MET A 84 27.97 26.08 -10.84
N ALA A 85 28.13 25.05 -10.00
CA ALA A 85 27.19 24.76 -8.92
C ALA A 85 27.04 25.94 -7.94
N LYS A 86 28.15 26.57 -7.54
CA LYS A 86 28.12 27.74 -6.65
C LYS A 86 27.53 28.98 -7.33
N ASP A 87 27.87 29.20 -8.59
CA ASP A 87 27.47 30.40 -9.32
C ASP A 87 25.97 30.42 -9.64
N ILE A 88 25.35 29.24 -9.85
CA ILE A 88 23.92 29.15 -10.17
C ILE A 88 23.01 29.15 -8.94
N LEU A 89 23.53 28.77 -7.76
CA LEU A 89 22.73 28.69 -6.54
C LEU A 89 22.31 30.08 -6.05
N ASN A 90 21.01 30.24 -5.81
CA ASN A 90 20.53 31.41 -5.11
C ASN A 90 20.62 31.20 -3.59
N ILE A 91 21.62 31.82 -2.97
CA ILE A 91 21.92 31.66 -1.53
C ILE A 91 20.72 31.99 -0.64
N GLN A 92 19.91 33.00 -0.99
CA GLN A 92 18.76 33.40 -0.16
C GLN A 92 17.72 32.27 -0.06
N TRP A 93 17.38 31.67 -1.20
CA TRP A 93 16.43 30.56 -1.26
C TRP A 93 17.02 29.28 -0.66
N VAL A 94 18.32 29.02 -0.84
CA VAL A 94 19.01 27.87 -0.21
C VAL A 94 19.00 27.97 1.31
N LEU A 95 19.27 29.15 1.89
CA LEU A 95 19.24 29.34 3.33
C LEU A 95 17.84 29.15 3.92
N LEU A 96 16.78 29.51 3.16
CA LEU A 96 15.40 29.19 3.52
C LEU A 96 15.09 27.69 3.37
N TYR A 97 15.72 27.02 2.39
CA TYR A 97 15.49 25.62 2.09
C TYR A 97 15.95 24.69 3.23
N ILE A 98 17.19 24.86 3.69
CA ILE A 98 17.85 23.96 4.65
C ILE A 98 17.01 23.69 5.93
N PRO A 99 16.55 24.69 6.69
CA PRO A 99 15.84 24.44 7.95
C PRO A 99 14.49 23.74 7.72
N THR A 100 13.73 24.16 6.70
CA THR A 100 12.45 23.54 6.36
C THR A 100 12.65 22.10 5.89
N TYR A 101 13.66 21.84 5.06
CA TYR A 101 14.00 20.50 4.59
C TYR A 101 14.36 19.56 5.75
N LEU A 102 15.19 20.00 6.69
CA LEU A 102 15.50 19.19 7.88
C LEU A 102 14.27 18.97 8.77
N PHE A 103 13.43 20.00 8.92
CA PHE A 103 12.19 19.92 9.67
C PHE A 103 11.21 18.91 9.06
N THR A 104 11.05 18.86 7.73
CA THR A 104 10.10 17.93 7.09
C THR A 104 10.52 16.47 7.33
N VAL A 105 11.81 16.17 7.21
CA VAL A 105 12.37 14.83 7.47
C VAL A 105 12.12 14.45 8.94
N TRP A 106 12.50 15.32 9.88
CA TRP A 106 12.32 15.08 11.30
C TRP A 106 10.84 14.94 11.71
N ASP A 107 9.96 15.85 11.27
CA ASP A 107 8.53 15.82 11.63
C ASP A 107 7.84 14.58 11.06
N SER A 108 8.20 14.15 9.85
CA SER A 108 7.64 12.94 9.25
C SER A 108 8.03 11.67 10.02
N TYR A 109 9.30 11.56 10.44
CA TYR A 109 9.78 10.49 11.31
C TYR A 109 9.04 10.48 12.65
N ARG A 110 9.08 11.61 13.38
CA ARG A 110 8.47 11.75 14.71
C ARG A 110 6.96 11.51 14.66
N SER A 111 6.28 12.04 13.63
CA SER A 111 4.85 11.82 13.42
C SER A 111 4.53 10.34 13.20
N THR A 112 5.37 9.62 12.46
CA THR A 112 5.19 8.18 12.23
C THR A 112 5.28 7.39 13.53
N VAL A 113 6.28 7.67 14.36
CA VAL A 113 6.43 7.04 15.69
C VAL A 113 5.18 7.26 16.54
N THR A 114 4.67 8.49 16.60
CA THR A 114 3.45 8.80 17.36
C THR A 114 2.21 8.12 16.77
N LEU A 115 2.08 8.05 15.45
CA LEU A 115 0.95 7.37 14.79
C LEU A 115 0.99 5.86 15.01
N ASN A 116 2.17 5.23 15.02
CA ASN A 116 2.32 3.81 15.35
C ASN A 116 1.82 3.51 16.77
N GLN A 117 2.12 4.39 17.74
CA GLN A 117 1.60 4.25 19.10
C GLN A 117 0.06 4.34 19.13
N GLN A 118 -0.54 5.28 18.38
CA GLN A 118 -2.00 5.38 18.28
C GLN A 118 -2.62 4.16 17.59
N TYR A 119 -1.93 3.60 16.59
CA TYR A 119 -2.36 2.37 15.93
C TYR A 119 -2.41 1.19 16.92
N ILE A 120 -1.37 0.96 17.71
CA ILE A 120 -1.34 -0.13 18.71
C ILE A 120 -2.49 0.02 19.72
N LEU A 121 -2.71 1.24 20.22
CA LEU A 121 -3.81 1.51 21.16
C LEU A 121 -5.18 1.31 20.50
N GLY A 122 -5.37 1.79 19.27
CA GLY A 122 -6.61 1.62 18.52
C GLY A 122 -6.88 0.16 18.14
N ALA A 123 -5.85 -0.63 17.84
CA ALA A 123 -5.96 -2.04 17.50
C ALA A 123 -6.48 -2.85 18.69
N ARG A 124 -6.02 -2.51 19.90
CA ARG A 124 -6.53 -3.09 21.14
C ARG A 124 -7.97 -2.69 21.45
N GLU A 125 -8.34 -1.44 21.19
CA GLU A 125 -9.71 -0.96 21.42
C GLU A 125 -10.73 -1.59 20.45
N ASP A 126 -10.25 -2.12 19.31
CA ASP A 126 -11.02 -2.87 18.31
C ASP A 126 -12.36 -2.18 17.99
N ALA A 127 -12.29 -0.93 17.54
CA ALA A 127 -13.47 -0.18 17.10
C ALA A 127 -14.15 -0.88 15.90
N GLN A 128 -15.47 -0.75 15.75
CA GLN A 128 -16.13 -1.20 14.53
C GLN A 128 -15.72 -0.30 13.35
N VAL A 129 -15.27 -0.92 12.26
CA VAL A 129 -14.95 -0.25 11.01
C VAL A 129 -16.19 -0.29 10.12
N LYS A 130 -16.61 0.85 9.59
CA LYS A 130 -17.68 0.89 8.57
C LYS A 130 -17.10 0.42 7.24
N SER A 131 -17.68 -0.60 6.62
CA SER A 131 -17.19 -1.19 5.37
C SER A 131 -17.59 -0.40 4.12
N PHE A 132 -18.67 0.39 4.18
CA PHE A 132 -19.18 1.15 3.04
C PHE A 132 -19.57 2.59 3.41
N ASN A 133 -19.46 3.49 2.42
CA ASN A 133 -19.98 4.86 2.47
C ASN A 133 -20.42 5.27 1.05
N ILE A 134 -21.71 5.57 0.91
CA ILE A 134 -22.30 6.07 -0.34
C ILE A 134 -22.54 7.57 -0.17
N SER A 135 -21.97 8.35 -1.07
CA SER A 135 -22.10 9.81 -1.06
C SER A 135 -22.49 10.33 -2.45
N LEU A 136 -22.84 11.61 -2.56
CA LEU A 136 -23.13 12.25 -3.85
C LEU A 136 -21.97 12.17 -4.86
N PHE A 137 -20.73 12.12 -4.38
CA PHE A 137 -19.55 12.21 -5.23
C PHE A 137 -18.97 10.84 -5.57
N ASP A 138 -19.13 9.85 -4.70
CA ASP A 138 -18.45 8.57 -4.83
C ASP A 138 -19.05 7.47 -3.95
N ILE A 139 -18.82 6.22 -4.34
CA ILE A 139 -19.15 5.00 -3.62
C ILE A 139 -17.84 4.39 -3.12
N ASN A 140 -17.57 4.54 -1.83
CA ASN A 140 -16.34 4.03 -1.22
C ASN A 140 -16.65 2.83 -0.34
N PHE A 141 -15.94 1.72 -0.58
CA PHE A 141 -16.07 0.50 0.19
C PHE A 141 -14.73 -0.20 0.36
N LEU A 142 -14.62 -1.02 1.40
CA LEU A 142 -13.48 -1.91 1.59
C LEU A 142 -13.58 -3.08 0.62
N ASP A 143 -12.48 -3.37 -0.08
CA ASP A 143 -12.42 -4.44 -1.08
C ASP A 143 -11.00 -5.01 -1.13
N GLN A 144 -10.90 -6.30 -1.46
CA GLN A 144 -9.61 -6.94 -1.69
C GLN A 144 -9.12 -6.69 -3.11
N ARG A 145 -7.87 -6.21 -3.22
CA ARG A 145 -7.28 -5.85 -4.52
C ARG A 145 -5.87 -6.40 -4.66
N ILE A 146 -5.46 -6.67 -5.88
CA ILE A 146 -4.09 -7.13 -6.17
C ILE A 146 -3.13 -5.93 -6.11
N PRO A 147 -2.18 -5.87 -5.15
CA PRO A 147 -1.32 -4.69 -4.96
C PRO A 147 -0.47 -4.33 -6.18
N TRP A 148 -0.06 -5.34 -6.96
CA TRP A 148 0.73 -5.15 -8.18
C TRP A 148 -0.04 -4.41 -9.28
N HIS A 149 -1.37 -4.57 -9.36
CA HIS A 149 -2.16 -3.80 -10.32
C HIS A 149 -2.15 -2.31 -9.98
N SER A 150 -2.29 -1.96 -8.69
CA SER A 150 -2.16 -0.56 -8.25
C SER A 150 -0.79 0.03 -8.57
N ALA A 151 0.28 -0.75 -8.33
CA ALA A 151 1.65 -0.34 -8.64
C ALA A 151 1.84 -0.11 -10.15
N MET A 152 1.35 -1.03 -10.98
CA MET A 152 1.44 -0.98 -12.45
C MET A 152 0.79 0.27 -13.02
N TRP A 153 -0.38 0.67 -12.51
CA TRP A 153 -1.03 1.90 -12.96
C TRP A 153 -0.19 3.15 -12.65
N SER A 154 0.49 3.19 -11.50
CA SER A 154 1.42 4.27 -11.17
C SER A 154 2.72 4.28 -12.00
N VAL A 155 3.09 3.16 -12.62
CA VAL A 155 4.22 3.12 -13.57
C VAL A 155 3.86 3.87 -14.86
N PHE A 156 2.64 3.69 -15.36
CA PHE A 156 2.18 4.37 -16.58
C PHE A 156 1.98 5.87 -16.36
N MET A 157 1.38 6.25 -15.24
CA MET A 157 1.23 7.65 -14.86
C MET A 157 1.14 7.75 -13.34
N PRO A 158 2.05 8.50 -12.69
CA PRO A 158 1.98 8.74 -11.25
C PRO A 158 0.62 9.30 -10.85
N GLY A 159 -0.01 8.71 -9.82
CA GLY A 159 -1.34 9.09 -9.33
C GLY A 159 -2.47 8.15 -9.75
N LEU A 160 -2.35 7.40 -10.85
CA LEU A 160 -3.41 6.45 -11.27
C LEU A 160 -3.61 5.29 -10.29
N GLY A 161 -2.52 4.74 -9.75
CA GLY A 161 -2.62 3.69 -8.72
C GLY A 161 -3.29 4.19 -7.44
N GLN A 162 -3.07 5.46 -7.09
CA GLN A 162 -3.73 6.11 -5.96
C GLN A 162 -5.22 6.34 -6.22
N ALA A 163 -5.65 6.53 -7.48
CA ALA A 163 -7.05 6.78 -7.83
C ALA A 163 -7.96 5.64 -7.40
N LEU A 164 -7.44 4.41 -7.37
CA LEU A 164 -8.16 3.25 -6.85
C LEU A 164 -8.53 3.44 -5.37
N ASN A 165 -7.64 4.03 -4.57
CA ASN A 165 -7.76 4.02 -3.11
C ASN A 165 -8.24 5.35 -2.52
N ARG A 166 -7.87 6.47 -3.15
CA ARG A 166 -8.15 7.83 -2.66
C ARG A 166 -8.03 8.88 -3.74
N LEU A 167 -9.16 9.48 -4.08
CA LEU A 167 -9.30 10.41 -5.20
C LEU A 167 -8.50 11.72 -5.05
N PRO A 168 -8.50 12.44 -3.90
CA PRO A 168 -7.75 13.70 -3.80
C PRO A 168 -6.23 13.56 -3.97
N SER A 169 -5.63 12.49 -3.46
CA SER A 169 -4.19 12.26 -3.62
C SER A 169 -3.84 11.86 -5.04
N ALA A 170 -4.72 11.10 -5.69
CA ALA A 170 -4.57 10.75 -7.09
C ALA A 170 -4.52 12.00 -7.97
N PHE A 171 -5.52 12.87 -7.87
CA PHE A 171 -5.54 14.12 -8.63
C PHE A 171 -4.32 15.00 -8.37
N PHE A 172 -3.94 15.18 -7.10
CA PHE A 172 -2.79 16.00 -6.75
C PHE A 172 -1.51 15.49 -7.40
N ILE A 173 -1.21 14.20 -7.26
CA ILE A 173 0.01 13.59 -7.80
C ILE A 173 -0.03 13.60 -9.34
N THR A 174 -1.16 13.26 -9.96
CA THR A 174 -1.29 13.25 -11.42
C THR A 174 -1.08 14.64 -12.02
N ILE A 175 -1.73 15.68 -11.47
CA ILE A 175 -1.62 17.05 -11.97
C ILE A 175 -0.16 17.54 -11.89
N TRP A 176 0.49 17.35 -10.74
CA TRP A 176 1.88 17.77 -10.58
C TRP A 176 2.85 16.96 -11.41
N SER A 177 2.59 15.67 -11.61
CA SER A 177 3.43 14.81 -12.45
C SER A 177 3.33 15.23 -13.92
N ILE A 178 2.12 15.51 -14.41
CA ILE A 178 1.92 16.07 -15.76
C ILE A 178 2.67 17.40 -15.90
N PHE A 179 2.53 18.30 -14.91
CA PHE A 179 3.22 19.57 -14.92
C PHE A 179 4.75 19.40 -15.02
N ILE A 180 5.36 18.54 -14.20
CA ILE A 180 6.81 18.31 -14.20
C ILE A 180 7.26 17.60 -15.49
N ILE A 181 6.47 16.66 -16.02
CA ILE A 181 6.77 15.98 -17.30
C ILE A 181 6.80 16.99 -18.45
N ILE A 182 5.88 17.96 -18.47
CA ILE A 182 5.85 19.02 -19.48
C ILE A 182 7.05 19.95 -19.29
N GLN A 183 7.29 20.46 -18.09
CA GLN A 183 8.39 21.41 -17.84
C GLN A 183 9.78 20.81 -18.04
N SER A 184 9.92 19.48 -17.89
CA SER A 184 11.18 18.77 -18.14
C SER A 184 11.43 18.43 -19.62
N GLU A 185 10.46 18.68 -20.51
CA GLU A 185 10.49 18.23 -21.90
C GLU A 185 10.79 16.73 -22.03
N LEU A 186 10.27 15.94 -21.09
CA LEU A 186 10.55 14.51 -20.98
C LEU A 186 10.03 13.74 -22.20
N LEU A 187 8.81 14.05 -22.68
CA LEU A 187 8.20 13.29 -23.78
C LEU A 187 8.97 13.45 -25.10
N PRO A 188 9.34 14.67 -25.54
CA PRO A 188 10.27 14.83 -26.66
C PRO A 188 11.61 14.11 -26.44
N ALA A 189 12.20 14.20 -25.24
CA ALA A 189 13.46 13.55 -24.94
C ALA A 189 13.37 12.01 -25.04
N ILE A 190 12.27 11.40 -24.59
CA ILE A 190 11.98 9.98 -24.77
C ILE A 190 11.89 9.66 -26.27
N HIS A 191 11.16 10.45 -27.04
CA HIS A 191 11.01 10.25 -28.48
C HIS A 191 12.38 10.24 -29.20
N TYR A 192 13.23 11.24 -28.95
CA TYR A 192 14.58 11.28 -29.53
C TYR A 192 15.46 10.12 -29.06
N THR A 193 15.33 9.70 -27.80
CA THR A 193 16.06 8.54 -27.27
C THR A 193 15.67 7.25 -27.99
N LEU A 194 14.38 7.05 -28.28
CA LEU A 194 13.89 5.89 -29.04
C LEU A 194 14.36 5.88 -30.49
N LEU A 195 14.56 7.06 -31.09
CA LEU A 195 15.15 7.20 -32.43
C LEU A 195 16.68 7.03 -32.44
N GLY A 196 17.32 6.80 -31.28
CA GLY A 196 18.77 6.73 -31.15
C GLY A 196 19.49 8.08 -31.24
N GLN A 197 18.75 9.20 -31.22
CA GLN A 197 19.29 10.55 -31.29
C GLN A 197 19.60 11.11 -29.89
N PHE A 198 20.57 10.50 -29.20
CA PHE A 198 20.86 10.80 -27.79
C PHE A 198 21.33 12.24 -27.55
N ASN A 199 22.03 12.86 -28.51
CA ASN A 199 22.47 14.24 -28.41
C ASN A 199 21.27 15.21 -28.39
N SER A 200 20.28 14.98 -29.28
CA SER A 200 19.04 15.76 -29.33
C SER A 200 18.22 15.55 -28.06
N ALA A 201 18.11 14.30 -27.59
CA ALA A 201 17.41 13.99 -26.35
C ALA A 201 17.99 14.74 -25.13
N ARG A 202 19.33 14.80 -25.05
CA ARG A 202 20.04 15.52 -23.97
C ARG A 202 19.89 17.04 -24.08
N ALA A 203 19.87 17.59 -25.29
CA ALA A 203 19.78 19.04 -25.50
C ALA A 203 18.39 19.59 -25.18
N VAL A 204 17.34 18.80 -25.37
CA VAL A 204 15.95 19.22 -25.18
C VAL A 204 15.51 19.08 -23.71
N ILE A 205 16.05 18.10 -22.98
CA ILE A 205 15.60 17.82 -21.62
C ILE A 205 16.06 18.91 -20.63
N ASP A 206 15.13 19.45 -19.85
CA ASP A 206 15.48 20.41 -18.80
C ASP A 206 15.90 19.66 -17.52
N PRO A 207 17.17 19.79 -17.08
CA PRO A 207 17.67 19.05 -15.91
C PRO A 207 17.03 19.50 -14.59
N GLN A 208 16.63 20.77 -14.47
CA GLN A 208 16.06 21.32 -13.23
C GLN A 208 14.73 20.65 -12.90
N TRP A 209 13.89 20.41 -13.90
CA TRP A 209 12.61 19.71 -13.73
C TRP A 209 12.75 18.19 -13.78
N PHE A 210 13.60 17.67 -14.68
CA PHE A 210 13.78 16.23 -14.90
C PHE A 210 14.23 15.49 -13.64
N LEU A 211 15.14 16.07 -12.85
CA LEU A 211 15.68 15.43 -11.64
C LEU A 211 14.67 15.26 -10.50
N ASN A 212 13.47 15.85 -10.59
CA ASN A 212 12.38 15.59 -9.64
C ASN A 212 11.64 14.26 -9.93
N LEU A 213 11.69 13.78 -11.18
CA LEU A 213 10.89 12.64 -11.63
C LEU A 213 11.21 11.33 -10.92
N PRO A 214 12.48 10.96 -10.64
CA PRO A 214 12.78 9.72 -9.92
C PRO A 214 12.01 9.63 -8.60
N SER A 215 12.06 10.66 -7.76
CA SER A 215 11.37 10.67 -6.46
C SER A 215 9.86 10.51 -6.62
N ILE A 216 9.24 11.23 -7.57
CA ILE A 216 7.78 11.23 -7.75
C ILE A 216 7.27 9.90 -8.33
N TYR A 217 7.96 9.33 -9.33
CA TYR A 217 7.59 8.06 -9.93
C TYR A 217 7.71 6.92 -8.93
N PHE A 218 8.87 6.76 -8.29
CA PHE A 218 9.11 5.67 -7.36
C PHE A 218 8.21 5.78 -6.12
N TYR A 219 7.97 6.99 -5.64
CA TYR A 219 6.99 7.24 -4.60
C TYR A 219 5.61 6.74 -5.01
N SER A 220 5.15 7.12 -6.20
CA SER A 220 3.78 6.84 -6.63
C SER A 220 3.55 5.34 -6.83
N ILE A 221 4.56 4.62 -7.30
CA ILE A 221 4.56 3.16 -7.41
C ILE A 221 4.52 2.52 -6.01
N TYR A 222 5.44 2.93 -5.13
CA TYR A 222 5.54 2.40 -3.78
C TYR A 222 4.27 2.66 -2.95
N ASP A 223 3.78 3.89 -2.96
CA ASP A 223 2.61 4.32 -2.19
C ASP A 223 1.33 3.61 -2.67
N ALA A 224 1.14 3.44 -3.97
CA ALA A 224 0.01 2.70 -4.52
C ALA A 224 0.05 1.21 -4.11
N TYR A 225 1.21 0.57 -4.24
CA TYR A 225 1.41 -0.81 -3.78
C TYR A 225 1.12 -0.93 -2.27
N ALA A 226 1.77 -0.08 -1.48
CA ALA A 226 1.71 -0.14 -0.03
C ALA A 226 0.29 0.09 0.48
N LYS A 227 -0.39 1.14 0.01
CA LYS A 227 -1.78 1.43 0.39
C LYS A 227 -2.71 0.27 0.08
N THR A 228 -2.57 -0.39 -1.08
CA THR A 228 -3.40 -1.55 -1.41
C THR A 228 -3.12 -2.74 -0.49
N VAL A 229 -1.86 -3.05 -0.18
CA VAL A 229 -1.54 -4.11 0.81
C VAL A 229 -2.20 -3.82 2.15
N TYR A 230 -2.13 -2.58 2.63
CA TYR A 230 -2.70 -2.24 3.91
C TYR A 230 -4.24 -2.20 3.89
N LEU A 231 -4.86 -1.82 2.78
CA LEU A 231 -6.31 -1.88 2.62
C LEU A 231 -6.82 -3.32 2.63
N ASN A 232 -6.10 -4.26 1.99
CA ASN A 232 -6.44 -5.67 2.07
C ASN A 232 -6.38 -6.18 3.51
N LYS A 233 -5.34 -5.82 4.28
CA LYS A 233 -5.28 -6.18 5.71
C LYS A 233 -6.43 -5.61 6.53
N LEU A 234 -6.85 -4.37 6.21
CA LEU A 234 -8.00 -3.76 6.86
C LEU A 234 -9.30 -4.48 6.49
N PHE A 235 -9.44 -4.92 5.24
CA PHE A 235 -10.55 -5.75 4.78
C PHE A 235 -10.57 -7.09 5.51
N ASP A 236 -9.44 -7.82 5.57
CA ASP A 236 -9.34 -9.10 6.27
C ASP A 236 -9.77 -8.96 7.73
N TRP A 237 -9.30 -7.89 8.40
CA TRP A 237 -9.63 -7.60 9.79
C TRP A 237 -11.11 -7.25 10.00
N GLU A 238 -11.70 -6.46 9.10
CA GLU A 238 -13.12 -6.11 9.16
C GLU A 238 -14.01 -7.34 8.89
N GLN A 239 -13.67 -8.16 7.90
CA GLN A 239 -14.40 -9.38 7.58
C GLN A 239 -14.29 -10.43 8.69
N ALA A 240 -13.11 -10.59 9.30
CA ALA A 240 -12.93 -11.47 10.46
C ALA A 240 -13.85 -11.06 11.62
N LYS A 241 -14.00 -9.75 11.86
CA LYS A 241 -14.91 -9.21 12.87
C LYS A 241 -16.37 -9.41 12.50
N TYR A 242 -16.72 -9.22 11.24
CA TYR A 242 -18.06 -9.51 10.72
C TYR A 242 -18.44 -10.98 10.95
N LEU A 243 -17.55 -11.92 10.63
CA LEU A 243 -17.75 -13.35 10.87
C LEU A 243 -17.88 -13.69 12.35
N LYS A 244 -17.01 -13.12 13.19
CA LYS A 244 -17.07 -13.31 14.65
C LYS A 244 -18.40 -12.84 15.25
N ASN A 245 -18.91 -11.70 14.81
CA ASN A 245 -20.14 -11.12 15.37
C ASN A 245 -21.41 -11.78 14.84
N ASN A 246 -21.38 -12.34 13.63
CA ASN A 246 -22.58 -12.84 12.95
C ASN A 246 -22.65 -14.37 12.82
N TYR A 247 -21.51 -15.05 12.78
CA TYR A 247 -21.41 -16.47 12.41
C TYR A 247 -20.60 -17.29 13.42
N GLN A 248 -20.49 -16.83 14.66
CA GLN A 248 -19.93 -17.58 15.79
C GLN A 248 -20.91 -17.61 16.97
N SER A 249 -22.15 -18.02 16.71
CA SER A 249 -23.16 -18.17 17.75
C SER A 249 -22.83 -19.36 18.67
N LYS A 250 -23.22 -19.27 19.95
CA LYS A 250 -23.09 -20.40 20.90
C LYS A 250 -24.10 -21.52 20.62
N GLU A 251 -25.12 -21.23 19.83
CA GLU A 251 -26.23 -22.12 19.49
C GLU A 251 -25.88 -23.07 18.35
N PHE A 252 -24.79 -22.80 17.62
CA PHE A 252 -24.30 -23.69 16.57
C PHE A 252 -24.02 -25.10 17.13
N LEU A 253 -24.73 -26.09 16.59
CA LEU A 253 -24.59 -27.48 17.01
C LEU A 253 -23.30 -28.06 16.45
N MET A 254 -22.31 -28.24 17.31
CA MET A 254 -21.04 -28.87 16.92
C MET A 254 -21.24 -30.36 16.57
N PRO A 255 -20.52 -30.89 15.57
CA PRO A 255 -20.66 -32.27 15.10
C PRO A 255 -20.44 -33.35 16.17
N PHE A 256 -19.86 -33.01 17.32
CA PHE A 256 -19.51 -33.93 18.40
C PHE A 256 -20.44 -33.85 19.62
N CYS A 257 -21.45 -32.98 19.61
CA CYS A 257 -22.38 -32.84 20.74
C CYS A 257 -23.27 -34.09 20.85
N LYS A 258 -23.12 -34.83 21.95
CA LYS A 258 -23.91 -36.03 22.28
C LYS A 258 -25.37 -35.64 22.51
N GLY A 259 -26.22 -35.92 21.52
CA GLY A 259 -27.67 -35.74 21.62
C GLY A 259 -28.40 -35.79 20.28
N ASP A 260 -27.68 -35.61 19.16
CA ASP A 260 -28.32 -35.55 17.85
C ASP A 260 -28.61 -36.95 17.28
N GLU A 261 -29.78 -37.10 16.67
CA GLU A 261 -30.17 -38.28 15.91
C GLU A 261 -29.06 -38.56 14.87
N ARG A 262 -28.28 -39.64 15.07
CA ARG A 262 -27.02 -39.99 14.39
C ARG A 262 -27.09 -40.16 12.85
N GLY A 263 -28.05 -39.57 12.14
CA GLY A 263 -28.19 -39.71 10.70
C GLY A 263 -28.89 -38.59 9.93
N LYS A 264 -29.42 -37.52 10.56
CA LYS A 264 -30.15 -36.46 9.81
C LYS A 264 -29.30 -35.24 9.43
N ASN A 265 -28.38 -34.83 10.30
CA ASN A 265 -27.60 -33.61 10.10
C ASN A 265 -26.24 -33.91 9.47
N MET A 266 -26.00 -33.33 8.29
CA MET A 266 -24.73 -33.44 7.56
C MET A 266 -23.92 -32.16 7.78
N TYR A 267 -22.61 -32.31 7.92
CA TYR A 267 -21.71 -31.17 8.05
C TYR A 267 -20.82 -31.05 6.81
N ILE A 268 -20.69 -29.84 6.29
CA ILE A 268 -19.76 -29.48 5.22
C ILE A 268 -18.73 -28.53 5.80
N VAL A 269 -17.45 -28.85 5.61
CA VAL A 269 -16.33 -27.97 5.93
C VAL A 269 -15.78 -27.41 4.64
N SER A 270 -15.62 -26.10 4.58
CA SER A 270 -14.99 -25.43 3.46
C SER A 270 -13.99 -24.39 3.90
N THR A 271 -13.04 -24.09 3.02
CA THR A 271 -11.94 -23.18 3.27
C THR A 271 -11.95 -22.07 2.22
N PHE A 272 -11.71 -20.84 2.67
CA PHE A 272 -11.73 -19.64 1.84
C PHE A 272 -10.53 -18.74 2.19
N ASP A 273 -10.14 -17.92 1.23
CA ASP A 273 -9.41 -16.69 1.49
C ASP A 273 -10.42 -15.59 1.88
N HIS A 274 -9.99 -14.58 2.63
CA HIS A 274 -10.82 -13.39 2.85
C HIS A 274 -11.20 -12.78 1.49
N SER A 275 -12.49 -12.58 1.24
CA SER A 275 -12.97 -12.01 -0.03
C SER A 275 -14.47 -11.71 0.04
N THR A 276 -14.96 -10.82 -0.83
CA THR A 276 -16.40 -10.57 -0.96
C THR A 276 -17.17 -11.82 -1.41
N TYR A 277 -16.52 -12.73 -2.14
CA TYR A 277 -17.12 -14.00 -2.57
C TYR A 277 -17.51 -14.92 -1.40
N LEU A 278 -16.80 -14.84 -0.28
CA LEU A 278 -17.17 -15.56 0.94
C LEU A 278 -18.56 -15.11 1.44
N GLU A 279 -18.79 -13.81 1.50
CA GLU A 279 -20.08 -13.26 1.93
C GLU A 279 -21.20 -13.56 0.92
N LEU A 280 -20.87 -13.53 -0.38
CA LEU A 280 -21.80 -13.97 -1.43
C LEU A 280 -22.16 -15.46 -1.30
N ALA A 281 -21.19 -16.32 -0.97
CA ALA A 281 -21.42 -17.74 -0.74
C ALA A 281 -22.36 -17.98 0.44
N ILE A 282 -22.09 -17.32 1.58
CA ILE A 282 -22.93 -17.40 2.78
C ILE A 282 -24.36 -16.91 2.47
N THR A 283 -24.49 -15.79 1.76
CA THR A 283 -25.80 -15.25 1.35
C THR A 283 -26.54 -16.23 0.45
N ALA A 284 -25.87 -16.83 -0.54
CA ALA A 284 -26.47 -17.79 -1.45
C ALA A 284 -26.95 -19.06 -0.72
N ILE A 285 -26.19 -19.53 0.28
CA ILE A 285 -26.55 -20.67 1.11
C ILE A 285 -27.78 -20.35 1.98
N GLN A 286 -27.84 -19.16 2.56
CA GLN A 286 -29.02 -18.70 3.33
C GLN A 286 -30.28 -18.62 2.46
N MET A 287 -30.15 -18.11 1.23
CA MET A 287 -31.26 -18.04 0.28
C MET A 287 -31.78 -19.43 -0.15
N LYS A 288 -30.99 -20.49 0.01
CA LYS A 288 -31.40 -21.89 -0.24
C LYS A 288 -32.02 -22.56 0.98
N GLY A 289 -32.27 -21.82 2.07
CA GLY A 289 -33.00 -22.31 3.23
C GLY A 289 -32.13 -22.84 4.37
N VAL A 290 -30.81 -22.66 4.32
CA VAL A 290 -29.94 -22.95 5.47
C VAL A 290 -29.99 -21.76 6.44
N PRO A 291 -30.44 -21.94 7.69
CA PRO A 291 -30.53 -20.83 8.64
C PRO A 291 -29.14 -20.34 9.04
N LYS A 292 -29.05 -19.06 9.41
CA LYS A 292 -27.80 -18.41 9.83
C LYS A 292 -27.13 -19.14 11.01
N GLU A 293 -27.94 -19.69 11.92
CA GLU A 293 -27.48 -20.45 13.10
C GLU A 293 -26.75 -21.75 12.74
N ASN A 294 -26.96 -22.28 11.54
CA ASN A 294 -26.32 -23.50 11.03
C ASN A 294 -25.03 -23.21 10.24
N ILE A 295 -24.54 -21.97 10.26
CA ILE A 295 -23.32 -21.55 9.57
C ILE A 295 -22.34 -21.00 10.60
N LEU A 296 -21.22 -21.70 10.76
CA LEU A 296 -20.11 -21.29 11.61
C LEU A 296 -18.95 -20.79 10.74
N GLY A 297 -18.56 -19.52 10.91
CA GLY A 297 -17.44 -18.90 10.20
C GLY A 297 -16.31 -18.52 11.14
N VAL A 298 -15.14 -19.09 10.91
CA VAL A 298 -13.95 -18.86 11.73
C VAL A 298 -12.82 -18.34 10.84
N SER A 299 -12.44 -17.08 11.07
CA SER A 299 -11.18 -16.54 10.53
C SER A 299 -10.02 -17.08 11.36
N MET A 300 -8.97 -17.51 10.67
CA MET A 300 -7.80 -18.16 11.24
C MET A 300 -6.72 -17.14 11.56
N ASP A 301 -6.21 -17.16 12.79
CA ASP A 301 -5.08 -16.30 13.18
C ASP A 301 -3.82 -16.65 12.39
N LYS A 302 -3.14 -15.64 11.84
CA LYS A 302 -1.87 -15.87 11.14
C LYS A 302 -0.76 -16.00 12.19
N ARG A 303 0.12 -17.01 12.02
CA ARG A 303 1.16 -17.47 12.98
C ARG A 303 2.08 -16.38 13.57
N ASP A 304 2.08 -15.15 13.03
CA ASP A 304 2.90 -14.02 13.48
C ASP A 304 2.10 -12.76 13.87
N GLU A 305 0.77 -12.76 13.93
CA GLU A 305 -0.03 -11.54 14.17
C GLU A 305 0.13 -10.94 15.57
N GLU A 306 0.16 -11.75 16.62
CA GLU A 306 0.30 -11.24 18.00
C GLU A 306 1.71 -10.70 18.30
N ARG A 307 2.75 -11.34 17.75
CA ARG A 307 4.15 -10.87 17.90
C ARG A 307 4.38 -9.52 17.19
N LYS A 308 3.61 -9.23 16.14
CA LYS A 308 3.75 -7.98 15.34
C LYS A 308 3.20 -6.73 16.02
N LEU A 309 2.28 -6.83 16.97
CA LEU A 309 1.75 -5.63 17.65
C LEU A 309 2.81 -4.93 18.52
N PHE A 310 3.80 -5.68 19.03
CA PHE A 310 4.82 -5.15 19.93
C PHE A 310 6.25 -5.16 19.35
N ASP A 311 6.55 -5.99 18.33
CA ASP A 311 7.91 -6.20 17.80
C ASP A 311 8.13 -5.68 16.35
N SER A 312 7.19 -4.87 15.82
CA SER A 312 7.07 -4.59 14.37
C SER A 312 8.06 -3.58 13.76
N ILE A 313 9.09 -3.13 14.47
CA ILE A 313 10.15 -2.30 13.84
C ILE A 313 10.91 -3.12 12.77
N HIS A 314 10.93 -4.46 12.88
CA HIS A 314 11.68 -5.36 12.00
C HIS A 314 10.85 -6.41 11.24
N SER A 315 9.52 -6.40 11.30
CA SER A 315 8.76 -7.54 10.76
C SER A 315 8.69 -7.58 9.21
N SER A 316 8.99 -8.76 8.70
CA SER A 316 9.00 -9.19 7.30
C SER A 316 7.59 -9.34 6.70
N ASP A 317 6.81 -8.28 6.73
CA ASP A 317 5.69 -8.18 5.79
C ASP A 317 6.26 -8.02 4.37
N GLY A 318 5.57 -8.55 3.35
CA GLY A 318 6.01 -8.45 1.96
C GLY A 318 6.29 -7.01 1.49
N LEU A 319 5.81 -6.01 2.22
CA LEU A 319 6.17 -4.60 2.06
C LEU A 319 7.64 -4.33 2.39
N SER A 320 8.14 -4.82 3.52
CA SER A 320 9.52 -4.56 3.94
C SER A 320 10.54 -5.23 3.02
N LEU A 321 10.13 -6.24 2.24
CA LEU A 321 10.96 -6.81 1.17
C LEU A 321 11.19 -5.82 0.02
N PHE A 322 10.25 -4.91 -0.25
CA PHE A 322 10.32 -3.94 -1.34
C PHE A 322 10.80 -2.54 -0.93
N ASP A 323 10.79 -2.22 0.38
CA ASP A 323 11.30 -0.93 0.90
C ASP A 323 12.71 -0.63 0.38
N LEU A 324 13.68 -1.51 0.68
CA LEU A 324 15.09 -1.31 0.31
C LEU A 324 15.29 -1.31 -1.22
N PRO A 325 14.79 -2.28 -2.01
CA PRO A 325 14.89 -2.26 -3.47
C PRO A 325 14.41 -0.95 -4.10
N ILE A 326 13.27 -0.41 -3.66
CA ILE A 326 12.71 0.81 -4.24
C ILE A 326 13.53 2.04 -3.84
N ILE A 327 13.99 2.12 -2.60
CA ILE A 327 14.89 3.19 -2.13
C ILE A 327 16.18 3.21 -2.97
N LEU A 328 16.82 2.05 -3.15
CA LEU A 328 18.05 1.91 -3.93
C LEU A 328 17.83 2.19 -5.41
N ALA A 329 16.72 1.72 -5.99
CA ALA A 329 16.33 2.04 -7.36
C ALA A 329 16.13 3.54 -7.57
N THR A 330 15.51 4.23 -6.61
CA THR A 330 15.31 5.70 -6.66
C THR A 330 16.65 6.43 -6.68
N LEU A 331 17.57 6.06 -5.77
CA LEU A 331 18.91 6.65 -5.68
C LEU A 331 19.73 6.42 -6.95
N LEU A 332 19.81 5.17 -7.42
CA LEU A 332 20.60 4.86 -8.61
C LEU A 332 19.96 5.39 -9.90
N CYS A 333 18.63 5.54 -9.95
CA CYS A 333 17.96 6.25 -11.04
C CYS A 333 18.35 7.72 -11.08
N LEU A 334 18.38 8.39 -9.91
CA LEU A 334 18.81 9.79 -9.81
C LEU A 334 20.27 9.95 -10.25
N PHE A 335 21.19 9.14 -9.73
CA PHE A 335 22.60 9.19 -10.14
C PHE A 335 22.79 8.81 -11.61
N GLY A 336 22.10 7.77 -12.09
CA GLY A 336 22.13 7.37 -13.50
C GLY A 336 21.63 8.50 -14.41
N SER A 337 20.58 9.21 -14.00
CA SER A 337 20.07 10.40 -14.67
C SER A 337 21.09 11.53 -14.73
N ILE A 338 21.73 11.84 -13.60
CA ILE A 338 22.78 12.88 -13.48
C ILE A 338 23.98 12.57 -14.37
N TYR A 339 24.57 11.39 -14.22
CA TYR A 339 25.74 10.99 -15.01
C TYR A 339 25.39 10.76 -16.49
N GLY A 340 24.14 10.43 -16.81
CA GLY A 340 23.68 10.29 -18.18
C GLY A 340 23.69 11.59 -18.99
N PHE A 341 23.75 12.77 -18.35
CA PHE A 341 24.06 14.02 -19.06
C PHE A 341 25.49 14.09 -19.60
N LEU A 342 26.42 13.31 -19.03
CA LEU A 342 27.79 13.17 -19.55
C LEU A 342 27.94 11.97 -20.48
N LEU A 343 27.22 10.88 -20.20
CA LEU A 343 27.37 9.60 -20.89
C LEU A 343 26.61 9.54 -22.23
N THR A 344 27.13 8.74 -23.16
CA THR A 344 26.71 8.69 -24.58
C THR A 344 25.24 8.38 -24.82
N TRP A 345 24.63 7.52 -23.99
CA TRP A 345 23.23 7.07 -24.15
C TRP A 345 22.20 8.02 -23.52
N GLY A 346 22.65 9.13 -22.94
CA GLY A 346 21.80 10.17 -22.39
C GLY A 346 21.23 9.86 -21.00
N PRO A 347 20.58 10.87 -20.37
CA PRO A 347 20.07 10.79 -19.00
C PRO A 347 18.98 9.72 -18.81
N ILE A 348 18.12 9.51 -19.80
CA ILE A 348 16.98 8.59 -19.69
C ILE A 348 17.43 7.12 -19.62
N LEU A 349 18.29 6.68 -20.55
CA LEU A 349 18.73 5.27 -20.57
C LEU A 349 19.61 4.92 -19.37
N TRP A 350 20.54 5.80 -18.99
CA TRP A 350 21.36 5.58 -17.79
C TRP A 350 20.53 5.63 -16.51
N GLY A 351 19.47 6.44 -16.47
CA GLY A 351 18.44 6.38 -15.42
C GLY A 351 17.81 4.99 -15.33
N ILE A 352 17.32 4.44 -16.45
CA ILE A 352 16.71 3.10 -16.52
C ILE A 352 17.69 1.99 -16.09
N ILE A 353 18.95 2.06 -16.54
CA ILE A 353 19.99 1.11 -16.10
C ILE A 353 20.19 1.20 -14.59
N GLY A 354 20.23 2.43 -14.04
CA GLY A 354 20.29 2.68 -12.61
C GLY A 354 19.12 2.04 -11.85
N ILE A 355 17.90 2.10 -12.40
CA ILE A 355 16.71 1.47 -11.82
C ILE A 355 16.90 -0.05 -11.70
N ILE A 356 17.32 -0.71 -12.79
CA ILE A 356 17.47 -2.17 -12.83
C ILE A 356 18.58 -2.60 -11.83
N LEU A 357 19.72 -1.92 -11.85
CA LEU A 357 20.83 -2.20 -10.94
C LEU A 357 20.44 -1.96 -9.48
N GLY A 358 19.74 -0.88 -9.18
CA GLY A 358 19.36 -0.52 -7.81
C GLY A 358 18.32 -1.49 -7.25
N PHE A 359 17.31 -1.82 -8.05
CA PHE A 359 16.29 -2.77 -7.64
C PHE A 359 16.87 -4.16 -7.39
N THR A 360 17.70 -4.66 -8.32
CA THR A 360 18.33 -5.98 -8.20
C THR A 360 19.29 -6.04 -7.02
N ALA A 361 20.17 -5.06 -6.84
CA ALA A 361 21.08 -4.98 -5.69
C ALA A 361 20.32 -4.90 -4.37
N GLY A 362 19.30 -4.05 -4.27
CA GLY A 362 18.48 -3.92 -3.07
C GLY A 362 17.72 -5.21 -2.74
N LEU A 363 17.23 -5.94 -3.75
CA LEU A 363 16.56 -7.22 -3.56
C LEU A 363 17.54 -8.29 -3.08
N ILE A 364 18.75 -8.37 -3.66
CA ILE A 364 19.80 -9.29 -3.22
C ILE A 364 20.19 -9.00 -1.76
N ILE A 365 20.47 -7.74 -1.41
CA ILE A 365 20.81 -7.35 -0.03
C ILE A 365 19.69 -7.77 0.92
N ARG A 366 18.43 -7.48 0.56
CA ARG A 366 17.29 -7.82 1.40
C ARG A 366 17.10 -9.32 1.56
N LEU A 367 17.29 -10.10 0.49
CA LEU A 367 17.23 -11.56 0.55
C LEU A 367 18.34 -12.15 1.43
N ILE A 368 19.56 -11.60 1.38
CA ILE A 368 20.68 -12.04 2.24
C ILE A 368 20.34 -11.77 3.72
N ILE A 369 19.93 -10.54 4.06
CA ILE A 369 19.55 -10.17 5.44
C ILE A 369 18.39 -11.05 5.94
N THR A 370 17.40 -11.30 5.08
CA THR A 370 16.23 -12.11 5.44
C THR A 370 16.58 -13.59 5.57
N LYS A 371 17.51 -14.11 4.74
CA LYS A 371 17.94 -15.51 4.76
C LYS A 371 18.72 -15.85 6.05
N ASP A 372 19.50 -14.92 6.58
CA ASP A 372 20.18 -15.09 7.87
C ASP A 372 19.22 -15.13 9.06
N ILE A 373 18.03 -14.52 8.93
CA ILE A 373 16.97 -14.53 9.96
C ILE A 373 16.01 -15.73 9.76
N ALA A 374 15.83 -16.20 8.52
CA ALA A 374 14.86 -17.22 8.14
C ALA A 374 15.47 -18.62 8.00
N GLY A 375 16.07 -19.12 9.09
CA GLY A 375 16.21 -20.56 9.28
C GLY A 375 14.84 -21.20 9.48
N ARG A 376 14.23 -21.70 8.39
CA ARG A 376 12.93 -22.41 8.28
C ARG A 376 11.69 -21.51 8.16
N GLN A 377 11.09 -21.49 6.97
CA GLN A 377 9.74 -22.03 6.72
C GLN A 377 9.26 -21.65 5.32
N LYS A 378 8.84 -22.65 4.53
CA LYS A 378 8.11 -22.44 3.27
C LYS A 378 6.78 -21.77 3.60
N LYS A 379 6.53 -20.60 3.02
CA LYS A 379 5.26 -19.88 3.08
C LYS A 379 4.19 -20.71 2.35
N GLN A 380 3.59 -21.66 3.03
CA GLN A 380 2.47 -22.43 2.52
C GLN A 380 1.24 -21.53 2.62
N ARG A 381 0.47 -21.41 1.52
CA ARG A 381 -0.80 -20.66 1.50
C ARG A 381 -1.77 -21.40 2.42
N SER A 382 -1.91 -20.93 3.65
CA SER A 382 -2.86 -21.47 4.62
C SER A 382 -4.22 -20.80 4.40
N PRO A 383 -5.33 -21.56 4.40
CA PRO A 383 -6.65 -20.96 4.28
C PRO A 383 -6.89 -19.99 5.42
N GLU A 384 -7.43 -18.82 5.09
CA GLU A 384 -7.61 -17.71 6.05
C GLU A 384 -8.95 -17.79 6.77
N VAL A 385 -9.96 -18.44 6.16
CA VAL A 385 -11.28 -18.64 6.74
C VAL A 385 -11.72 -20.09 6.58
N VAL A 386 -12.30 -20.65 7.64
CA VAL A 386 -12.98 -21.94 7.65
C VAL A 386 -14.46 -21.71 7.86
N LEU A 387 -15.28 -22.25 6.96
CA LEU A 387 -16.74 -22.32 7.11
C LEU A 387 -17.15 -23.76 7.43
N ILE A 388 -17.96 -23.92 8.47
CA ILE A 388 -18.60 -25.18 8.84
C ILE A 388 -20.11 -24.96 8.73
N ILE A 389 -20.76 -25.75 7.87
CA ILE A 389 -22.18 -25.60 7.55
C ILE A 389 -22.89 -26.90 7.92
N GLN A 390 -23.94 -26.78 8.72
CA GLN A 390 -24.89 -27.86 9.00
C GLN A 390 -26.04 -27.79 7.99
N CYS A 391 -26.27 -28.88 7.27
CA CYS A 391 -27.34 -28.97 6.27
C CYS A 391 -27.97 -30.36 6.25
N GLU A 392 -29.14 -30.47 5.65
CA GLU A 392 -29.80 -31.75 5.42
C GLU A 392 -29.19 -32.48 4.21
N GLU A 393 -29.44 -33.80 4.11
CA GLU A 393 -28.90 -34.62 3.01
C GLU A 393 -29.34 -34.13 1.63
N HIS A 394 -30.58 -33.65 1.49
CA HIS A 394 -31.12 -33.15 0.23
C HIS A 394 -30.46 -31.82 -0.22
N GLN A 395 -29.87 -31.06 0.71
CA GLN A 395 -29.22 -29.77 0.43
C GLN A 395 -27.72 -29.92 0.14
N LEU A 396 -27.15 -31.09 0.40
CA LEU A 396 -25.71 -31.32 0.42
C LEU A 396 -25.04 -30.96 -0.92
N GLU A 397 -25.54 -31.47 -2.04
CA GLU A 397 -24.93 -31.22 -3.36
C GLU A 397 -25.10 -29.75 -3.77
N VAL A 398 -26.27 -29.15 -3.50
CA VAL A 398 -26.52 -27.74 -3.78
C VAL A 398 -25.55 -26.83 -3.01
N VAL A 399 -25.33 -27.11 -1.72
CA VAL A 399 -24.40 -26.33 -0.89
C VAL A 399 -22.96 -26.49 -1.37
N LYS A 400 -22.52 -27.70 -1.74
CA LYS A 400 -21.19 -27.92 -2.32
C LYS A 400 -20.99 -27.13 -3.60
N ASP A 401 -21.97 -27.18 -4.50
CA ASP A 401 -21.90 -26.46 -5.78
C ASP A 401 -21.82 -24.94 -5.57
N LEU A 402 -22.61 -24.39 -4.64
CA LEU A 402 -22.55 -22.97 -4.28
C LEU A 402 -21.18 -22.58 -3.72
N LEU A 403 -20.57 -23.42 -2.87
CA LEU A 403 -19.23 -23.15 -2.33
C LEU A 403 -18.17 -23.14 -3.43
N TRP A 404 -18.22 -24.09 -4.38
CA TRP A 404 -17.30 -24.13 -5.51
C TRP A 404 -17.50 -22.96 -6.48
N GLN A 405 -18.74 -22.59 -6.77
CA GLN A 405 -19.08 -21.44 -7.63
C GLN A 405 -18.56 -20.12 -7.06
N ASN A 406 -18.44 -20.01 -5.73
CA ASN A 406 -17.93 -18.82 -5.05
C ASN A 406 -16.44 -18.95 -4.63
N HIS A 407 -15.65 -19.74 -5.35
CA HIS A 407 -14.20 -19.83 -5.19
C HIS A 407 -13.70 -20.40 -3.85
N ALA A 408 -14.39 -21.38 -3.26
CA ALA A 408 -13.84 -22.15 -2.15
C ALA A 408 -12.49 -22.79 -2.55
N LEU A 409 -11.50 -22.72 -1.65
CA LEU A 409 -10.19 -23.38 -1.82
C LEU A 409 -10.28 -24.90 -1.64
N GLY A 410 -11.27 -25.33 -0.87
CA GLY A 410 -11.53 -26.74 -0.61
C GLY A 410 -12.88 -26.90 0.09
N VAL A 411 -13.59 -27.96 -0.27
CA VAL A 411 -14.90 -28.31 0.27
C VAL A 411 -14.93 -29.81 0.57
N ARG A 412 -15.39 -30.20 1.76
CA ARG A 412 -15.51 -31.62 2.13
C ARG A 412 -16.69 -31.85 3.07
N LYS A 413 -17.44 -32.92 2.79
CA LYS A 413 -18.41 -33.48 3.73
C LYS A 413 -17.64 -34.11 4.91
N LEU A 414 -18.02 -33.76 6.13
CA LEU A 414 -17.54 -34.40 7.33
C LEU A 414 -18.16 -35.79 7.42
N ILE A 415 -17.33 -36.82 7.55
CA ILE A 415 -17.77 -38.20 7.79
C ILE A 415 -17.33 -38.53 9.21
N LEU A 416 -18.30 -38.59 10.11
CA LEU A 416 -18.09 -39.00 11.50
C LEU A 416 -18.40 -40.49 11.58
N ASN A 417 -17.40 -41.29 11.94
CA ASN A 417 -17.55 -42.73 12.15
C ASN A 417 -17.87 -43.06 13.61
#